data_AF-A0A529QZ87-F1
#
_entry.id   AF-A0A529QZ87-F1
#
_cell.length_a   1.000
_cell.length_b   1.000
_cell.length_c   1.000
_cell.angle_alpha   90.00
_cell.angle_beta   90.00
_cell.angle_gamma   90.00
#
_symmetry.space_group_name_H-M   'P 1'
#
loop_
_entity.id
_entity.type
_entity.pdbx_description
1 polymer ?
#
loop_
_entity_poly.entity_id
_entity_poly.type
_entity_poly.pdbx_seq_one_letter_code
_entity_poly.pdbx_strand_id
1 'polypeptide(L)' 'MIAGIDHFVLTVRSVEATCDFYQRVLGMRRLDEANRPTALLFGSRK' A
#
# COMPACT_ATOMS: atom_id res chain seq x y z
N MET A 1 4.41 -3.65 -25.34
CA MET A 1 3.34 -4.46 -24.69
C MET A 1 3.33 -4.07 -23.21
N ILE A 2 2.17 -3.72 -22.63
CA ILE A 2 2.05 -3.37 -21.21
C ILE A 2 1.67 -4.64 -20.43
N ALA A 3 2.39 -4.93 -19.34
CA ALA A 3 2.23 -6.16 -18.55
C ALA A 3 1.25 -6.03 -17.36
N GLY A 4 0.92 -4.80 -16.93
CA GLY A 4 0.00 -4.52 -15.84
C GLY A 4 0.45 -3.35 -14.97
N ILE A 5 -0.33 -3.04 -13.94
CA ILE A 5 -0.03 -1.97 -12.97
C ILE A 5 0.89 -2.52 -11.89
N ASP A 6 2.00 -1.84 -11.65
CA ASP A 6 2.98 -2.22 -10.62
C ASP A 6 2.63 -1.72 -9.23
N HIS A 7 2.35 -0.43 -9.15
CA HIS A 7 1.90 0.26 -7.94
C HIS A 7 1.07 1.47 -8.37
N PHE A 8 0.33 2.03 -7.41
CA PHE A 8 -0.37 3.28 -7.57
C PHE A 8 -0.32 4.06 -6.26
N VAL A 9 -0.46 5.38 -6.36
CA VAL A 9 -0.37 6.29 -5.21
C VAL A 9 -1.76 6.80 -4.88
N LEU A 10 -2.11 6.80 -3.58
CA LEU A 10 -3.35 7.36 -3.08
C LEU A 10 -3.05 8.58 -2.21
N THR A 11 -3.73 9.69 -2.50
CA THR A 11 -3.81 10.81 -1.56
C THR A 11 -4.99 10.57 -0.64
N VAL A 12 -4.71 10.45 0.66
CA VAL A 12 -5.71 10.10 1.67
C VAL A 12 -5.72 11.13 2.79
N ARG A 13 -6.85 11.20 3.51
CA ARG A 13 -7.00 12.08 4.68
C ARG A 13 -6.07 11.68 5.83
N SER A 14 -5.90 10.38 6.07
CA SER A 14 -5.05 9.82 7.12
C SER A 14 -4.40 8.53 6.64
N VAL A 15 -3.07 8.46 6.72
CA VAL A 15 -2.29 7.29 6.32
C VAL A 15 -2.55 6.13 7.28
N GLU A 16 -2.57 6.38 8.59
CA GLU A 16 -2.81 5.33 9.60
C GLU A 16 -4.17 4.68 9.44
N ALA A 17 -5.24 5.48 9.37
CA ALA A 17 -6.59 4.95 9.20
C ALA A 17 -6.76 4.16 7.89
N THR A 18 -6.05 4.58 6.84
CA THR A 18 -6.03 3.88 5.54
C THR A 18 -5.29 2.54 5.68
N CYS A 19 -4.11 2.54 6.31
CA CYS A 19 -3.35 1.31 6.53
C CYS A 19 -4.16 0.30 7.35
N ASP A 20 -4.73 0.72 8.48
CA ASP A 20 -5.56 -0.13 9.34
C ASP A 20 -6.74 -0.74 8.58
N PHE A 21 -7.41 0.08 7.75
CA PHE A 21 -8.51 -0.38 6.91
C PHE A 21 -8.06 -1.48 5.94
N TYR A 22 -7.00 -1.24 5.16
CA TYR A 22 -6.53 -2.17 4.14
C TYR A 22 -5.86 -3.42 4.73
N GLN A 23 -5.19 -3.30 5.87
CA GLN A 23 -4.67 -4.43 6.64
C GLN A 23 -5.81 -5.33 7.14
N ARG A 24 -6.87 -4.73 7.69
CA ARG A 24 -8.00 -5.48 8.27
C ARG A 24 -8.93 -6.10 7.23
N VAL A 25 -9.26 -5.35 6.17
CA VAL A 25 -10.28 -5.76 5.19
C VAL A 25 -9.69 -6.65 4.10
N LEU A 26 -8.48 -6.32 3.62
CA LEU A 26 -7.85 -7.01 2.49
C LEU A 26 -6.61 -7.81 2.90
N GLY A 27 -6.21 -7.81 4.17
CA GLY A 27 -5.02 -8.53 4.62
C GLY A 27 -3.72 -7.97 4.05
N MET A 28 -3.71 -6.70 3.60
CA MET A 28 -2.50 -6.06 3.08
C MET A 28 -1.45 -5.92 4.18
N ARG A 29 -0.18 -5.80 3.79
CA ARG A 29 0.92 -5.55 4.75
C ARG A 29 1.42 -4.13 4.62
N ARG A 30 1.46 -3.40 5.74
CA ARG A 30 2.12 -2.11 5.82
C ARG A 30 3.63 -2.28 5.75
N LEU A 31 4.28 -1.46 4.94
CA LEU A 31 5.72 -1.34 4.83
C LEU A 31 6.09 0.12 5.09
N ASP A 32 6.83 0.35 6.17
CA ASP A 32 7.42 1.65 6.49
C ASP A 32 8.93 1.55 6.26
N GLU A 33 9.42 2.27 5.25
CA GLU A 33 10.85 2.40 4.95
C GLU A 33 11.33 3.80 5.35
N ALA A 34 12.53 3.89 5.94
CA ALA A 34 13.12 5.18 6.26
C ALA A 34 13.30 6.02 4.98
N ASN A 35 12.92 7.30 5.04
CA ASN A 35 12.94 8.24 3.91
C ASN A 35 12.02 7.88 2.72
N ARG A 36 10.98 7.06 2.94
CA ARG A 36 9.99 6.75 1.90
C ARG A 36 8.55 6.88 2.40
N PRO A 37 7.58 7.14 1.50
CA PRO A 37 6.17 7.09 1.85
C PRO A 37 5.77 5.68 2.31
N THR A 38 4.84 5.58 3.26
CA THR A 38 4.25 4.31 3.68
C THR A 38 3.61 3.60 2.50
N ALA A 39 3.93 2.32 2.34
CA ALA A 39 3.37 1.47 1.29
C ALA A 39 2.50 0.36 1.88
N LEU A 40 1.52 -0.09 1.10
CA LEU A 40 0.69 -1.27 1.40
C LEU A 40 0.94 -2.34 0.34
N LEU A 41 1.54 -3.44 0.76
CA LEU A 41 1.85 -4.58 -0.09
C LEU A 41 0.62 -5.46 -0.25
N PHE A 42 0.31 -5.81 -1.50
CA PHE A 42 -0.78 -6.71 -1.85
C PHE A 42 -0.32 -7.73 -2.91
N GLY A 43 -0.81 -8.96 -2.80
CA GLY A 43 -0.39 -10.06 -3.67
C GLY A 43 1.07 -10.45 -3.47
N SER A 44 1.72 -10.87 -4.56
CA SER A 44 3.11 -11.34 -4.58
C SER A 44 4.13 -10.27 -5.00
N ARG A 45 3.70 -9.02 -5.20
CA ARG A 45 4.56 -7.91 -5.61
C ARG A 45 5.15 -7.22 -4.38
N LYS A 46 6.46 -7.01 -4.43
CA LYS A 46 7.26 -6.31 -3.43
C LYS A 46 7.28 -4.81 -3.70
#